data_AF-A0A431HEX4-F1
#
_entry.id   AF-A0A431HEX4-F1
#
_cell.length_a   1.000
_cell.length_b   1.000
_cell.length_c   1.000
_cell.angle_alpha   90.00
_cell.angle_beta   90.00
_cell.angle_gamma   90.00
#
_symmetry.space_group_name_H-M   'P 1'
#
loop_
_entity.id
_entity.type
_entity.pdbx_description
1 polymer ?
#
loop_
_entity_poly.entity_id
_entity_poly.type
_entity_poly.pdbx_seq_one_letter_code
_entity_poly.pdbx_strand_id
1 'polypeptide(L)'
;MIFGISGRKNTGKTTLSERLIERGFKRASFATPLKEYVAKLFNWEIGSLYTQQGKEELLDNPVFWNKQICDKLEDLAQINLNFTDEVKFCTRRDALQYIGTDVLRDADPEFHVKKFAEKFIDGDYVVDDVRFLNEVDTLKKMNGVCVHIIRPYNWVYSNHDSEISVSRKDVDYVVLNDSSQHKMVRKFDMFLDGLFSKRKKPISKIELIEVMNQFNGDTKEAAKYLKCSTDKIVWWATKYMINIDRNTYKLNHDAFFRPSKEAAYWAGVISADGTIKKHLVHDYLVEFSSLDVELVQGLKYFLNTNKPIYEYNQPINNKTKHSLTFSSPYIIEDLKLWNVEPLKSKNNHIPDCIKNNEELLCYWLVGLIDGDGSIYLAKEESIRITILASLQIIDFLKEWLDIPCSKSQEKDIENLFNLKFCGKNALALYKKIYKGMGLKRKWDKVIPFLDKEWHH
;
A
#
# COMPACT_ATOMS: atom_id res chain seq x y z
N MET A 1 28.44 -8.04 4.32
CA MET A 1 27.44 -7.15 3.70
C MET A 1 26.06 -7.69 4.00
N ILE A 2 25.10 -6.83 4.37
CA ILE A 2 23.74 -7.28 4.68
C ILE A 2 22.76 -6.80 3.61
N PHE A 3 21.84 -7.66 3.19
CA PHE A 3 20.73 -7.34 2.31
C PHE A 3 19.40 -7.50 3.04
N GLY A 4 18.65 -6.42 3.18
CA GLY A 4 17.27 -6.44 3.64
C GLY A 4 16.31 -6.50 2.46
N ILE A 5 15.34 -7.42 2.48
CA ILE A 5 14.29 -7.53 1.47
C ILE A 5 12.94 -7.33 2.14
N SER A 6 12.24 -6.28 1.72
CA SER A 6 10.87 -5.95 2.14
C SER A 6 9.90 -6.04 0.96
N GLY A 7 8.61 -6.00 1.26
CA GLY A 7 7.52 -6.08 0.29
C GLY A 7 6.39 -6.95 0.82
N ARG A 8 5.22 -6.90 0.18
CA ARG A 8 4.06 -7.70 0.58
C ARG A 8 4.30 -9.22 0.46
N LYS A 9 3.43 -10.05 1.04
CA LYS A 9 3.38 -11.50 0.80
C LYS A 9 3.20 -11.78 -0.70
N ASN A 10 3.78 -12.88 -1.18
CA ASN A 10 3.69 -13.31 -2.58
C ASN A 10 4.26 -12.31 -3.62
N THR A 11 5.15 -11.40 -3.23
CA THR A 11 5.79 -10.45 -4.16
C THR A 11 7.03 -11.01 -4.86
N GLY A 12 7.64 -12.10 -4.36
CA GLY A 12 8.87 -12.68 -4.89
C GLY A 12 10.09 -12.54 -3.98
N LYS A 13 9.90 -12.15 -2.71
CA LYS A 13 11.00 -12.01 -1.71
C LYS A 13 11.88 -13.25 -1.60
N THR A 14 11.25 -14.41 -1.44
CA THR A 14 11.97 -15.69 -1.32
C THR A 14 12.84 -15.98 -2.54
N THR A 15 12.35 -15.68 -3.75
CA THR A 15 13.13 -15.85 -4.97
C THR A 15 14.37 -14.96 -4.99
N LEU A 16 14.28 -13.70 -4.57
CA LEU A 16 15.47 -12.83 -4.51
C LEU A 16 16.44 -13.23 -3.40
N SER A 17 15.90 -13.70 -2.27
CA SER A 17 16.67 -14.26 -1.15
C SER A 17 17.51 -15.47 -1.62
N GLU A 18 16.91 -16.38 -2.38
CA GLU A 18 17.61 -17.52 -2.99
C GLU A 18 18.75 -17.09 -3.92
N ARG A 19 18.55 -16.06 -4.76
CA ARG A 19 19.61 -15.53 -5.65
C ARG A 19 20.82 -14.96 -4.89
N LEU A 20 20.61 -14.42 -3.70
CA LEU A 20 21.69 -13.97 -2.82
C LEU A 20 22.37 -15.16 -2.15
N ILE A 21 21.60 -16.14 -1.69
CA ILE A 21 22.13 -17.38 -1.08
C ILE A 21 23.03 -18.13 -2.07
N GLU A 22 22.62 -18.26 -3.33
CA GLU A 22 23.44 -18.84 -4.40
C GLU A 22 24.77 -18.10 -4.63
N ARG A 23 24.86 -16.83 -4.23
CA ARG A 23 26.10 -16.02 -4.26
C ARG A 23 26.89 -16.06 -2.96
N GLY A 24 26.55 -16.97 -2.04
CA GLY A 24 27.28 -17.19 -0.79
C GLY A 24 26.74 -16.43 0.43
N PHE A 25 25.62 -15.70 0.29
CA PHE A 25 24.98 -15.08 1.45
C PHE A 25 24.31 -16.14 2.33
N LYS A 26 24.31 -15.90 3.64
CA LYS A 26 23.61 -16.74 4.62
C LYS A 26 22.26 -16.10 4.95
N ARG A 27 21.22 -16.92 5.12
CA ARG A 27 19.93 -16.39 5.57
C ARG A 27 20.02 -15.97 7.04
N ALA A 28 19.57 -14.76 7.34
CA ALA A 28 19.38 -14.23 8.68
C ALA A 28 17.94 -13.72 8.82
N SER A 29 17.46 -13.58 10.06
CA SER A 29 16.09 -13.14 10.37
C SER A 29 16.11 -12.36 11.67
N PHE A 30 15.32 -11.29 11.76
CA PHE A 30 15.17 -10.53 13.01
C PHE A 30 14.63 -11.41 14.15
N ALA A 31 13.89 -12.47 13.82
CA ALA A 31 13.37 -13.43 14.79
C ALA A 31 14.38 -14.51 15.20
N THR A 32 15.61 -14.55 14.65
CA THR A 32 16.59 -15.58 15.01
C THR A 32 16.95 -15.59 16.50
N PRO A 33 17.30 -14.45 17.14
CA PRO A 33 17.57 -14.43 18.58
C PRO A 33 16.37 -14.91 19.41
N LEU A 34 15.16 -14.46 19.06
CA LEU A 34 13.92 -14.92 19.71
C LEU A 34 13.76 -16.44 19.64
N LYS A 35 13.96 -17.04 18.45
CA LYS A 35 13.84 -18.50 18.28
C LYS A 35 14.88 -19.24 19.12
N GLU A 36 16.10 -18.72 19.23
CA GLU A 36 17.14 -19.32 20.07
C GLU A 36 16.80 -19.26 21.56
N TYR A 37 16.26 -18.14 22.04
CA TYR A 37 15.81 -18.02 23.42
C TYR A 37 14.64 -18.96 23.70
N VAL A 38 13.61 -18.94 22.87
CA VAL A 38 12.42 -19.80 23.04
C VAL A 38 12.79 -21.29 22.96
N ALA A 39 13.68 -21.68 22.04
CA ALA A 39 14.19 -23.04 21.98
C ALA A 39 14.86 -23.47 23.29
N LYS A 40 15.68 -22.60 23.89
CA LYS A 40 16.34 -22.88 25.18
C LYS A 40 15.36 -22.91 26.34
N LEU A 41 14.40 -21.98 26.39
CA LEU A 41 13.41 -21.88 27.48
C LEU A 41 12.57 -23.15 27.61
N PHE A 42 12.12 -23.70 26.49
CA PHE A 42 11.24 -24.87 26.45
C PHE A 42 11.96 -26.17 26.05
N ASN A 43 13.29 -26.13 25.92
CA ASN A 43 14.13 -27.24 25.47
C ASN A 43 13.64 -27.87 24.15
N TRP A 44 13.27 -27.03 23.18
CA TRP A 44 12.82 -27.46 21.86
C TRP A 44 13.98 -27.55 20.88
N GLU A 45 13.87 -28.47 19.91
CA GLU A 45 14.78 -28.51 18.78
C GLU A 45 14.62 -27.23 17.95
N ILE A 46 15.71 -26.49 17.77
CA ILE A 46 15.68 -25.18 17.09
C ILE A 46 15.16 -25.27 15.64
N GLY A 47 15.40 -26.38 14.94
CA GLY A 47 14.92 -26.60 13.56
C GLY A 47 13.40 -26.51 13.43
N SER A 48 12.66 -26.97 14.45
CA SER A 48 11.19 -26.91 14.49
C SER A 48 10.64 -25.47 14.45
N LEU A 49 11.41 -24.48 14.89
CA LEU A 49 11.02 -23.06 14.91
C LEU A 49 11.24 -22.35 13.55
N TYR A 50 11.87 -23.02 12.59
CA TYR A 50 12.10 -22.47 11.25
C TYR A 50 11.10 -22.99 10.21
N THR A 51 10.56 -24.21 10.39
CA THR A 51 9.58 -24.80 9.47
C THR A 51 8.16 -24.31 9.78
N GLN A 52 7.30 -24.20 8.77
CA GLN A 52 5.90 -23.82 8.99
C GLN A 52 5.17 -24.89 9.81
N GLN A 53 5.32 -26.16 9.41
CA GLN A 53 4.74 -27.30 10.11
C GLN A 53 5.17 -27.35 11.58
N GLY A 54 6.46 -27.24 11.89
CA GLY A 54 6.94 -27.31 13.28
C GLY A 54 6.50 -26.12 14.16
N LYS A 55 6.17 -24.97 13.55
CA LYS A 55 5.61 -23.83 14.28
C LYS A 55 4.12 -23.99 14.59
N GLU A 56 3.36 -24.54 13.64
CA GLU A 56 1.90 -24.61 13.71
C GLU A 56 1.38 -25.94 14.29
N GLU A 57 2.22 -26.97 14.40
CA GLU A 57 1.83 -28.22 15.02
C GLU A 57 1.42 -28.04 16.49
N LEU A 58 0.36 -28.75 16.87
CA LEU A 58 -0.06 -28.83 18.27
C LEU A 58 0.99 -29.60 19.06
N LEU A 59 1.39 -29.03 20.19
CA LEU A 59 2.29 -29.68 21.13
C LEU A 59 1.55 -30.80 21.85
N ASP A 60 2.17 -31.98 21.92
CA ASP A 60 1.63 -33.12 22.70
C ASP A 60 1.38 -32.74 24.16
N ASN A 61 2.26 -31.91 24.71
CA ASN A 61 2.13 -31.29 26.03
C ASN A 61 2.21 -29.77 25.89
N PRO A 62 1.11 -29.03 26.10
CA PRO A 62 1.13 -27.57 26.11
C PRO A 62 2.12 -27.05 27.15
N VAL A 63 2.84 -25.98 26.79
CA VAL A 63 3.77 -25.30 27.69
C VAL A 63 3.16 -23.99 28.19
N PHE A 64 3.72 -23.42 29.25
CA PHE A 64 3.20 -22.21 29.87
C PHE A 64 4.29 -21.15 29.96
N TRP A 65 3.90 -19.91 29.64
CA TRP A 65 4.56 -18.73 30.15
C TRP A 65 4.19 -18.55 31.62
N ASN A 66 5.18 -18.56 32.51
CA ASN A 66 5.01 -18.35 33.94
C ASN A 66 6.21 -17.55 34.49
N LYS A 67 6.17 -17.18 35.78
CA LYS A 67 7.23 -16.35 36.38
C LYS A 67 8.63 -16.97 36.24
N GLN A 68 8.77 -18.29 36.38
CA GLN A 68 10.07 -18.96 36.23
C GLN A 68 10.63 -18.88 34.81
N ILE A 69 9.77 -19.01 33.79
CA ILE A 69 10.18 -18.85 32.38
C ILE A 69 10.50 -17.38 32.07
N CYS A 70 9.75 -16.45 32.65
CA CYS A 70 10.03 -15.01 32.54
C CYS A 70 11.42 -14.67 33.11
N ASP A 71 11.72 -15.10 34.33
CA ASP A 71 13.01 -14.84 34.99
C ASP A 71 14.18 -15.45 34.19
N LYS A 72 14.01 -16.67 33.66
CA LYS A 72 15.01 -17.29 32.76
C LYS A 72 15.21 -16.50 31.47
N LEU A 73 14.14 -15.93 30.90
CA LEU A 73 14.26 -15.10 29.70
C LEU A 73 14.98 -13.79 30.03
N GLU A 74 14.68 -13.17 31.18
CA GLU A 74 15.33 -11.96 31.68
C GLU A 74 16.85 -12.13 31.68
N ASP A 75 17.33 -13.24 32.27
CA ASP A 75 18.74 -13.60 32.32
C ASP A 75 19.34 -13.87 30.93
N LEU A 76 18.66 -14.66 30.10
CA LEU A 76 19.15 -15.06 28.78
C LEU A 76 19.22 -13.88 27.79
N ALA A 77 18.23 -13.00 27.84
CA ALA A 77 18.10 -11.85 26.94
C ALA A 77 18.81 -10.60 27.47
N GLN A 78 19.19 -10.58 28.76
CA GLN A 78 19.80 -9.45 29.46
C GLN A 78 18.94 -8.17 29.33
N ILE A 79 17.66 -8.31 29.64
CA ILE A 79 16.65 -7.24 29.58
C ILE A 79 15.77 -7.36 30.82
N ASN A 80 15.27 -6.24 31.36
CA ASN A 80 14.33 -6.26 32.47
C ASN A 80 12.91 -6.57 31.97
N LEU A 81 12.24 -7.57 32.53
CA LEU A 81 10.91 -8.02 32.12
C LEU A 81 9.90 -7.88 33.25
N ASN A 82 8.70 -7.40 32.91
CA ASN A 82 7.56 -7.42 33.82
C ASN A 82 6.72 -8.67 33.56
N PHE A 83 6.60 -9.53 34.58
CA PHE A 83 5.65 -10.64 34.53
C PHE A 83 4.26 -10.14 34.91
N THR A 84 3.28 -10.34 34.03
CA THR A 84 1.89 -9.95 34.24
C THR A 84 1.05 -11.16 34.63
N ASP A 85 0.83 -12.08 33.68
CA ASP A 85 -0.06 -13.21 33.83
C ASP A 85 0.52 -14.49 33.21
N GLU A 86 -0.01 -15.65 33.63
CA GLU A 86 0.32 -16.93 33.01
C GLU A 86 -0.43 -17.11 31.69
N VAL A 87 0.27 -17.62 30.67
CA VAL A 87 -0.30 -17.86 29.34
C VAL A 87 0.05 -19.26 28.87
N LYS A 88 -0.96 -19.99 28.41
CA LYS A 88 -0.80 -21.34 27.85
C LYS A 88 -0.48 -21.25 26.35
N PHE A 89 0.53 -22.00 25.92
CA PHE A 89 0.87 -22.17 24.51
C PHE A 89 0.56 -23.59 24.05
N CYS A 90 -0.30 -23.70 23.03
CA CYS A 90 -0.66 -24.97 22.42
C CYS A 90 0.24 -25.27 21.21
N THR A 91 0.84 -24.24 20.62
CA THR A 91 1.79 -24.36 19.50
C THR A 91 3.07 -23.55 19.78
N ARG A 92 4.14 -23.83 19.03
CA ARG A 92 5.35 -23.01 19.10
C ARG A 92 5.13 -21.60 18.54
N ARG A 93 4.18 -21.44 17.60
CA ARG A 93 3.76 -20.15 17.04
C ARG A 93 3.19 -19.23 18.12
N ASP A 94 2.38 -19.77 19.02
CA ASP A 94 1.79 -19.02 20.14
C ASP A 94 2.90 -18.43 21.02
N ALA A 95 3.86 -19.26 21.43
CA ALA A 95 5.00 -18.84 22.24
C ALA A 95 5.85 -17.77 21.55
N LEU A 96 6.18 -17.96 20.26
CA LEU A 96 6.95 -16.97 19.48
C LEU A 96 6.20 -15.64 19.34
N GLN A 97 4.87 -15.66 19.18
CA GLN A 97 4.08 -14.43 19.04
C GLN A 97 4.01 -13.67 20.35
N TYR A 98 3.60 -14.35 21.43
CA TYR A 98 3.43 -13.73 22.74
C TYR A 98 4.76 -13.23 23.29
N ILE A 99 5.79 -14.08 23.37
CA ILE A 99 7.09 -13.70 23.91
C ILE A 99 7.74 -12.62 23.03
N GLY A 100 7.64 -12.77 21.71
CA GLY A 100 8.24 -11.82 20.76
C GLY A 100 7.58 -10.45 20.77
N THR A 101 6.26 -10.37 20.94
CA THR A 101 5.49 -9.13 20.77
C THR A 101 5.07 -8.55 22.10
N ASP A 102 4.42 -9.34 22.95
CA ASP A 102 3.77 -8.83 24.15
C ASP A 102 4.75 -8.73 25.33
N VAL A 103 5.82 -9.53 25.32
CA VAL A 103 6.84 -9.50 26.37
C VAL A 103 8.04 -8.66 25.95
N LEU A 104 8.75 -9.06 24.89
CA LEU A 104 10.03 -8.45 24.54
C LEU A 104 9.89 -7.04 23.95
N ARG A 105 8.88 -6.77 23.11
CA ARG A 105 8.68 -5.42 22.57
C ARG A 105 8.07 -4.45 23.57
N ASP A 106 7.32 -4.94 24.55
CA ASP A 106 6.83 -4.12 25.65
C ASP A 106 7.99 -3.63 26.54
N ALA A 107 8.92 -4.55 26.85
CA ALA A 107 10.13 -4.21 27.61
C ALA A 107 11.13 -3.33 26.83
N ASP A 108 11.35 -3.63 25.54
CA ASP A 108 12.19 -2.83 24.65
C ASP A 108 11.69 -2.94 23.20
N PRO A 109 11.04 -1.89 22.65
CA PRO A 109 10.52 -1.91 21.28
C PRO A 109 11.58 -2.23 20.21
N GLU A 110 12.85 -1.94 20.52
CA GLU A 110 14.00 -2.15 19.63
C GLU A 110 14.75 -3.47 19.93
N PHE A 111 14.22 -4.32 20.81
CA PHE A 111 14.91 -5.54 21.25
C PHE A 111 15.37 -6.43 20.09
N HIS A 112 14.45 -6.75 19.17
CA HIS A 112 14.74 -7.65 18.03
C HIS A 112 15.84 -7.11 17.14
N VAL A 113 15.83 -5.79 16.89
CA VAL A 113 16.81 -5.16 16.01
C VAL A 113 18.18 -5.00 16.69
N LYS A 114 18.20 -4.72 18.00
CA LYS A 114 19.44 -4.69 18.80
C LYS A 114 20.12 -6.06 18.85
N LYS A 115 19.37 -7.12 19.22
CA LYS A 115 19.90 -8.49 19.26
C LYS A 115 20.28 -9.02 17.90
N PHE A 116 19.58 -8.61 16.84
CA PHE A 116 20.00 -8.90 15.47
C PHE A 116 21.37 -8.26 15.17
N ALA A 117 21.54 -6.97 15.47
CA ALA A 117 22.78 -6.25 15.19
C ALA A 117 23.97 -6.81 15.97
N GLU A 118 23.79 -7.19 17.24
CA GLU A 118 24.81 -7.85 18.06
C GLU A 118 25.27 -9.19 17.45
N LYS A 119 24.33 -9.98 16.91
CA LYS A 119 24.61 -11.34 16.42
C LYS A 119 25.20 -11.37 15.01
N PHE A 120 24.74 -10.48 14.13
CA PHE A 120 25.05 -10.50 12.69
C PHE A 120 26.00 -9.37 12.28
N ILE A 121 27.04 -9.13 13.09
CA ILE A 121 28.06 -8.10 12.85
C ILE A 121 28.94 -8.44 11.64
N ASP A 122 29.40 -9.69 11.55
CA ASP A 122 30.39 -10.12 10.55
C ASP A 122 29.82 -11.18 9.62
N GLY A 123 29.73 -10.85 8.33
CA GLY A 123 29.37 -11.80 7.29
C GLY A 123 28.49 -11.22 6.20
N ASP A 124 28.19 -12.07 5.23
CA ASP A 124 27.26 -11.77 4.14
C ASP A 124 25.91 -12.40 4.43
N TYR A 125 24.91 -11.56 4.73
CA TYR A 125 23.59 -12.00 5.17
C TYR A 125 22.46 -11.45 4.31
N VAL A 126 21.44 -12.28 4.10
CA VAL A 126 20.16 -11.85 3.52
C VAL A 126 19.05 -12.01 4.54
N VAL A 127 18.28 -10.96 4.72
CA VAL A 127 17.14 -10.84 5.63
C VAL A 127 15.90 -10.62 4.77
N ASP A 128 15.06 -11.64 4.62
CA ASP A 128 13.89 -11.60 3.74
C ASP A 128 12.55 -11.36 4.46
N ASP A 129 12.62 -11.09 5.75
CA ASP A 129 11.50 -10.80 6.65
C ASP A 129 11.46 -9.36 7.17
N VAL A 130 12.05 -8.41 6.43
CA VAL A 130 11.99 -6.98 6.76
C VAL A 130 10.55 -6.45 6.58
N ARG A 131 9.96 -5.97 7.67
CA ARG A 131 8.55 -5.58 7.80
C ARG A 131 8.35 -4.18 8.39
N PHE A 132 9.28 -3.69 9.21
CA PHE A 132 9.12 -2.45 9.96
C PHE A 132 10.22 -1.43 9.66
N LEU A 133 9.95 -0.14 9.90
CA LEU A 133 10.92 0.94 9.61
C LEU A 133 12.18 0.86 10.50
N ASN A 134 12.04 0.48 11.77
CA ASN A 134 13.18 0.31 12.67
C ASN A 134 14.14 -0.81 12.23
N GLU A 135 13.61 -1.86 11.60
CA GLU A 135 14.40 -2.92 10.98
C GLU A 135 15.21 -2.37 9.79
N VAL A 136 14.57 -1.59 8.91
CA VAL A 136 15.24 -0.93 7.78
C VAL A 136 16.35 0.01 8.28
N ASP A 137 16.06 0.83 9.30
CA ASP A 137 17.02 1.78 9.86
C ASP A 137 18.21 1.07 10.50
N THR A 138 17.98 -0.05 11.18
CA THR A 138 19.05 -0.88 11.76
C THR A 138 19.94 -1.46 10.67
N LEU A 139 19.36 -2.01 9.61
CA LEU A 139 20.14 -2.52 8.47
C LEU A 139 20.98 -1.42 7.82
N LYS A 140 20.43 -0.22 7.65
CA LYS A 140 21.18 0.94 7.13
C LYS A 140 22.34 1.35 8.04
N LYS A 141 22.14 1.37 9.37
CA LYS A 141 23.22 1.64 10.35
C LYS A 141 24.34 0.60 10.27
N MET A 142 24.02 -0.64 9.89
CA MET A 142 24.98 -1.72 9.64
C MET A 142 25.57 -1.67 8.21
N ASN A 143 25.43 -0.56 7.48
CA ASN A 143 25.82 -0.42 6.06
C ASN A 143 25.21 -1.50 5.15
N GLY A 144 24.02 -1.99 5.52
CA GLY A 144 23.23 -2.92 4.72
C GLY A 144 22.53 -2.23 3.56
N VAL A 145 22.18 -3.01 2.54
CA VAL A 145 21.40 -2.59 1.39
C VAL A 145 19.96 -3.07 1.54
N CYS A 146 19.02 -2.14 1.56
CA CYS A 146 17.60 -2.43 1.67
C CYS A 146 16.93 -2.37 0.29
N VAL A 147 16.15 -3.40 -0.01
CA VAL A 147 15.43 -3.57 -1.27
C VAL A 147 13.95 -3.78 -0.96
N HIS A 148 13.06 -3.12 -1.71
CA HIS A 148 11.62 -3.31 -1.60
C HIS A 148 11.06 -3.88 -2.91
N ILE A 149 10.29 -4.95 -2.82
CA ILE A 149 9.67 -5.59 -3.99
C ILE A 149 8.20 -5.19 -4.07
N ILE A 150 7.80 -4.66 -5.23
CA ILE A 150 6.40 -4.39 -5.57
C ILE A 150 5.92 -5.39 -6.62
N ARG A 151 4.69 -5.91 -6.44
CA ARG A 151 4.04 -6.83 -7.39
C ARG A 151 2.66 -6.28 -7.75
N PRO A 152 2.60 -5.26 -8.62
CA PRO A 152 1.38 -4.47 -8.85
C PRO A 152 0.20 -5.32 -9.30
N TYR A 153 0.43 -6.34 -10.13
CA TYR A 153 -0.63 -7.11 -10.79
C TYR A 153 -1.10 -8.34 -10.01
N ASN A 154 -0.69 -8.45 -8.74
CA ASN A 154 -1.19 -9.46 -7.81
C ASN A 154 -2.27 -8.88 -6.89
N TRP A 155 -3.52 -9.31 -7.07
CA TRP A 155 -4.69 -8.87 -6.29
C TRP A 155 -4.97 -9.74 -5.06
N VAL A 156 -4.13 -10.74 -4.79
CA VAL A 156 -4.14 -11.43 -3.49
C VAL A 156 -3.14 -10.73 -2.57
N TYR A 157 -3.63 -9.79 -1.76
CA TYR A 157 -2.81 -8.96 -0.87
C TYR A 157 -3.44 -8.82 0.53
N SER A 158 -2.67 -8.24 1.45
CA SER A 158 -3.11 -7.85 2.78
C SER A 158 -2.55 -6.46 3.09
N ASN A 159 -3.35 -5.64 3.78
CA ASN A 159 -2.97 -4.32 4.30
C ASN A 159 -2.69 -4.35 5.81
N HIS A 160 -2.35 -5.52 6.37
CA HIS A 160 -1.89 -5.61 7.76
C HIS A 160 -0.64 -4.73 7.95
N ASP A 161 -0.47 -4.12 9.13
CA ASP A 161 0.61 -3.14 9.39
C ASP A 161 2.00 -3.67 9.04
N SER A 162 2.25 -4.96 9.33
CA SER A 162 3.51 -5.64 9.00
C SER A 162 3.79 -5.79 7.50
N GLU A 163 2.79 -5.62 6.64
CA GLU A 163 2.90 -5.72 5.19
C GLU A 163 3.07 -4.35 4.52
N ILE A 164 2.66 -3.26 5.20
CA ILE A 164 2.59 -1.91 4.64
C ILE A 164 3.46 -0.88 5.36
N SER A 165 4.05 -1.21 6.51
CA SER A 165 4.89 -0.29 7.30
C SER A 165 6.14 0.17 6.54
N VAL A 166 6.72 -0.68 5.68
CA VAL A 166 7.87 -0.33 4.84
C VAL A 166 7.40 -0.09 3.41
N SER A 167 7.75 1.07 2.86
CA SER A 167 7.38 1.49 1.52
C SER A 167 8.58 1.56 0.56
N ARG A 168 8.26 1.76 -0.72
CA ARG A 168 9.28 1.99 -1.78
C ARG A 168 10.15 3.23 -1.54
N LYS A 169 9.77 4.16 -0.65
CA LYS A 169 10.53 5.37 -0.35
C LYS A 169 11.49 5.20 0.84
N ASP A 170 11.35 4.13 1.60
CA ASP A 170 12.13 3.90 2.83
C ASP A 170 13.41 3.09 2.56
N VAL A 171 13.58 2.57 1.34
CA VAL A 171 14.67 1.65 0.97
C VAL A 171 15.60 2.20 -0.10
N ASP A 172 16.73 1.54 -0.33
CA ASP A 172 17.74 1.98 -1.31
C ASP A 172 17.34 1.65 -2.76
N TYR A 173 16.67 0.51 -2.96
CA TYR A 173 16.32 0.01 -4.29
C TYR A 173 14.91 -0.58 -4.32
N VAL A 174 14.24 -0.46 -5.47
CA VAL A 174 12.88 -0.97 -5.67
C VAL A 174 12.88 -1.98 -6.81
N VAL A 175 12.51 -3.23 -6.52
CA VAL A 175 12.30 -4.27 -7.53
C VAL A 175 10.85 -4.22 -7.97
N LEU A 176 10.63 -3.89 -9.25
CA LEU A 176 9.32 -4.02 -9.85
C LEU A 176 9.15 -5.43 -10.44
N ASN A 177 8.32 -6.25 -9.78
CA ASN A 177 7.90 -7.57 -10.24
C ASN A 177 6.60 -7.45 -11.05
N ASP A 178 6.72 -6.87 -12.23
CA ASP A 178 5.64 -6.62 -13.20
C ASP A 178 5.63 -7.62 -14.37
N SER A 179 6.50 -8.62 -14.34
CA SER A 179 6.75 -9.50 -15.48
C SER A 179 7.01 -10.95 -15.04
N SER A 180 7.56 -11.78 -15.92
CA SER A 180 7.86 -13.16 -15.56
C SER A 180 8.97 -13.25 -14.51
N GLN A 181 8.92 -14.29 -13.68
CA GLN A 181 9.94 -14.58 -12.68
C GLN A 181 11.35 -14.59 -13.29
N HIS A 182 11.51 -15.18 -14.48
CA HIS A 182 12.79 -15.17 -15.21
C HIS A 182 13.30 -13.75 -15.53
N LYS A 183 12.43 -12.84 -15.99
CA LYS A 183 12.82 -11.44 -16.27
C LYS A 183 13.21 -10.71 -14.99
N MET A 184 12.47 -10.93 -13.89
CA MET A 184 12.80 -10.35 -12.58
C MET A 184 14.17 -10.84 -12.09
N VAL A 185 14.39 -12.16 -12.07
CA VAL A 185 15.65 -12.78 -11.66
C VAL A 185 16.82 -12.25 -12.49
N ARG A 186 16.67 -12.19 -13.82
CA ARG A 186 17.72 -11.64 -14.70
C ARG A 186 18.05 -10.19 -14.38
N LYS A 187 17.05 -9.33 -14.18
CA LYS A 187 17.27 -7.91 -13.80
C LYS A 187 17.99 -7.81 -12.45
N PHE A 188 17.58 -8.63 -11.48
CA PHE A 188 18.19 -8.66 -10.15
C PHE A 188 19.64 -9.16 -10.20
N ASP A 189 19.92 -10.21 -10.99
CA ASP A 189 21.27 -10.70 -11.20
C ASP A 189 22.17 -9.62 -11.83
N MET A 190 21.69 -8.90 -12.84
CA MET A 190 22.43 -7.77 -13.43
C MET A 190 22.73 -6.65 -12.41
N PHE A 191 21.80 -6.39 -11.50
CA PHE A 191 21.98 -5.45 -10.40
C PHE A 191 23.07 -5.95 -9.43
N LEU A 192 22.98 -7.20 -8.98
CA LEU A 192 23.95 -7.80 -8.07
C LEU A 192 25.37 -7.82 -8.68
N ASP A 193 25.49 -8.26 -9.92
CA ASP A 193 26.75 -8.26 -10.66
C ASP A 193 27.33 -6.84 -10.75
N GLY A 194 26.46 -5.84 -10.86
CA GLY A 194 26.85 -4.45 -10.90
C GLY A 194 27.21 -3.83 -9.55
N LEU A 195 26.57 -4.29 -8.49
CA LEU A 195 26.86 -3.87 -7.13
C LEU A 195 28.20 -4.44 -6.67
N PHE A 196 28.46 -5.73 -6.92
CA PHE A 196 29.69 -6.43 -6.54
C PHE A 196 30.87 -6.20 -7.51
N SER A 197 30.65 -5.57 -8.65
CA SER A 197 31.72 -5.30 -9.62
C SER A 197 32.78 -4.37 -9.04
N LYS A 198 34.04 -4.84 -9.02
CA LYS A 198 35.23 -4.03 -8.69
C LYS A 198 35.67 -3.08 -9.81
N ARG A 199 35.05 -3.14 -10.99
CA ARG A 199 35.41 -2.28 -12.13
C ARG A 199 34.96 -0.84 -11.86
N LYS A 200 35.81 0.13 -12.24
CA LYS A 200 35.46 1.55 -12.15
C LYS A 200 34.16 1.81 -12.91
N LYS A 201 33.16 2.35 -12.20
CA LYS A 201 31.86 2.69 -12.78
C LYS A 201 32.02 3.99 -13.57
N PRO A 202 31.58 4.05 -14.84
CA PRO A 202 31.73 5.24 -15.66
C PRO A 202 30.82 6.40 -15.24
N ILE A 203 29.71 6.09 -14.55
CA ILE A 203 28.74 7.04 -14.00
C ILE A 203 28.21 6.47 -12.69
N SER A 204 28.00 7.30 -11.67
CA SER A 204 27.41 6.85 -10.39
C SER A 204 25.88 6.69 -10.49
N LYS A 205 25.24 6.02 -9.50
CA LYS A 205 23.78 5.95 -9.43
C LYS A 205 23.16 7.34 -9.29
N ILE A 206 23.71 8.17 -8.41
CA ILE A 206 23.22 9.52 -8.10
C ILE A 206 23.31 10.40 -9.35
N GLU A 207 24.47 10.40 -10.00
CA GLU A 207 24.70 11.17 -11.23
C GLU A 207 23.75 10.74 -12.36
N LEU A 208 23.50 9.43 -12.52
CA LEU A 208 22.52 8.97 -13.50
C LEU A 208 21.09 9.43 -13.16
N ILE A 209 20.70 9.41 -11.87
CA ILE A 209 19.40 9.92 -11.43
C ILE A 209 19.27 11.41 -11.72
N GLU A 210 20.30 12.21 -11.43
CA GLU A 210 20.32 13.66 -11.68
C GLU A 210 20.15 13.95 -13.18
N VAL A 211 20.92 13.27 -14.04
CA VAL A 211 20.79 13.39 -15.50
C VAL A 211 19.40 12.98 -15.98
N MET A 212 18.88 11.86 -15.50
CA MET A 212 17.53 11.41 -15.87
C MET A 212 16.46 12.42 -15.43
N ASN A 213 16.55 12.97 -14.22
CA ASN A 213 15.63 13.98 -13.72
C ASN A 213 15.69 15.28 -14.53
N GLN A 214 16.90 15.73 -14.90
CA GLN A 214 17.10 16.92 -15.74
C GLN A 214 16.32 16.83 -17.06
N PHE A 215 16.23 15.64 -17.65
CA PHE A 215 15.52 15.39 -18.90
C PHE A 215 14.15 14.73 -18.71
N ASN A 216 13.56 14.82 -17.52
CA ASN A 216 12.25 14.22 -17.19
C ASN A 216 12.14 12.72 -17.56
N GLY A 217 13.24 11.98 -17.46
CA GLY A 217 13.32 10.56 -17.79
C GLY A 217 13.58 10.25 -19.27
N ASP A 218 13.75 11.25 -20.14
CA ASP A 218 14.02 11.02 -21.56
C ASP A 218 15.42 10.40 -21.76
N THR A 219 15.42 9.08 -22.00
CA THR A 219 16.64 8.30 -22.23
C THR A 219 17.44 8.72 -23.45
N LYS A 220 16.82 9.34 -24.47
CA LYS A 220 17.53 9.82 -25.67
C LYS A 220 18.28 11.11 -25.38
N GLU A 221 17.64 12.06 -24.71
CA GLU A 221 18.30 13.30 -24.29
C GLU A 221 19.41 13.04 -23.26
N ALA A 222 19.16 12.15 -22.29
CA ALA A 222 20.19 11.70 -21.35
C ALA A 222 21.40 11.05 -22.06
N ALA A 223 21.14 10.20 -23.07
CA ALA A 223 22.20 9.57 -23.86
C ALA A 223 23.02 10.59 -24.67
N LYS A 224 22.36 11.59 -25.26
CA LYS A 224 23.00 12.69 -25.98
C LYS A 224 23.88 13.53 -25.05
N TYR A 225 23.39 13.86 -23.86
CA TYR A 225 24.13 14.60 -22.84
C TYR A 225 25.39 13.85 -22.38
N LEU A 226 25.26 12.55 -22.08
CA LEU A 226 26.36 11.69 -21.64
C LEU A 226 27.23 11.15 -22.77
N LYS A 227 26.96 11.55 -24.03
CA LYS A 227 27.68 11.11 -25.23
C LYS A 227 27.78 9.59 -25.33
N CYS A 228 26.66 8.89 -25.12
CA CYS A 228 26.58 7.44 -25.22
C CYS A 228 25.33 6.99 -25.99
N SER A 229 25.17 5.67 -26.21
CA SER A 229 23.95 5.12 -26.77
C SER A 229 22.81 5.09 -25.74
N THR A 230 21.56 5.13 -26.22
CA THR A 230 20.37 4.93 -25.37
C THR A 230 20.39 3.58 -24.68
N ASP A 231 20.86 2.52 -25.35
CA ASP A 231 21.03 1.19 -24.75
C ASP A 231 21.98 1.22 -23.53
N LYS A 232 22.99 2.08 -23.56
CA LYS A 232 23.92 2.24 -22.44
C LYS A 232 23.23 2.89 -21.23
N ILE A 233 22.34 3.86 -21.46
CA ILE A 233 21.48 4.45 -20.41
C ILE A 233 20.58 3.37 -19.81
N VAL A 234 19.89 2.59 -20.65
CA VAL A 234 19.00 1.51 -20.21
C VAL A 234 19.76 0.44 -19.43
N TRP A 235 20.97 0.11 -19.88
CA TRP A 235 21.85 -0.83 -19.20
C TRP A 235 22.29 -0.31 -17.83
N TRP A 236 22.73 0.95 -17.73
CA TRP A 236 23.09 1.55 -16.44
C TRP A 236 21.89 1.65 -15.49
N ALA A 237 20.72 2.06 -16.00
CA ALA A 237 19.49 2.12 -15.21
C ALA A 237 19.12 0.74 -14.65
N THR A 238 19.19 -0.31 -15.48
CA THR A 238 18.95 -1.70 -15.04
C THR A 238 19.95 -2.11 -13.96
N LYS A 239 21.24 -1.81 -14.16
CA LYS A 239 22.33 -2.13 -13.23
C LYS A 239 22.20 -1.40 -11.88
N TYR A 240 21.57 -0.23 -11.86
CA TYR A 240 21.31 0.55 -10.65
C TYR A 240 19.88 0.41 -10.11
N MET A 241 19.08 -0.47 -10.71
CA MET A 241 17.66 -0.62 -10.38
C MET A 241 16.87 0.69 -10.43
N ILE A 242 17.23 1.57 -11.36
CA ILE A 242 16.48 2.78 -11.67
C ILE A 242 15.40 2.38 -12.67
N ASN A 243 14.14 2.55 -12.28
CA ASN A 243 13.04 2.32 -13.21
C ASN A 243 12.98 3.44 -14.25
N ILE A 244 12.91 3.07 -15.52
CA ILE A 244 12.74 4.01 -16.62
C ILE A 244 11.24 4.08 -16.91
N ASP A 245 10.65 5.27 -16.75
CA ASP A 245 9.28 5.49 -17.19
C ASP A 245 9.21 5.40 -18.72
N ARG A 246 8.38 4.47 -19.21
CA ARG A 246 8.17 4.23 -20.64
C ARG A 246 6.84 4.78 -21.13
N ASN A 247 6.12 5.50 -20.28
CA ASN A 247 4.87 6.12 -20.66
C ASN A 247 5.11 7.22 -21.69
N THR A 248 4.26 7.26 -22.72
CA THR A 248 4.24 8.33 -23.72
C THR A 248 3.91 9.69 -23.09
N TYR A 249 3.13 9.67 -22.01
CA TYR A 249 2.64 10.86 -21.34
C TYR A 249 3.20 10.91 -19.92
N LYS A 250 3.59 12.11 -19.49
CA LYS A 250 4.00 12.38 -18.12
C LYS A 250 2.90 11.94 -17.16
N LEU A 251 3.25 11.36 -16.02
CA LEU A 251 2.32 10.95 -14.99
C LEU A 251 2.97 11.02 -13.62
N ASN A 252 2.29 11.61 -12.62
CA ASN A 252 2.73 11.52 -11.24
C ASN A 252 2.46 10.11 -10.69
N HIS A 253 3.49 9.28 -10.65
CA HIS A 253 3.41 7.92 -10.11
C HIS A 253 3.17 7.83 -8.60
N ASP A 254 3.37 8.93 -7.87
CA ASP A 254 3.18 9.00 -6.42
C ASP A 254 1.84 9.63 -6.03
N ALA A 255 0.93 9.86 -6.99
CA ALA A 255 -0.35 10.54 -6.74
C ALA A 255 -1.18 9.91 -5.60
N PHE A 256 -1.18 8.58 -5.50
CA PHE A 256 -1.89 7.83 -4.46
C PHE A 256 -0.98 7.28 -3.36
N PHE A 257 0.31 7.65 -3.35
CA PHE A 257 1.30 7.03 -2.48
C PHE A 257 1.08 7.33 -0.99
N ARG A 258 0.75 8.59 -0.66
CA ARG A 258 0.47 9.03 0.71
C ARG A 258 -0.99 9.46 0.85
N PRO A 259 -1.66 9.08 1.95
CA PRO A 259 -2.96 9.66 2.29
C PRO A 259 -2.87 11.19 2.38
N SER A 260 -3.72 11.86 1.63
CA SER A 260 -3.88 13.32 1.58
C SER A 260 -5.34 13.63 1.25
N LYS A 261 -5.78 14.87 1.47
CA LYS A 261 -7.15 15.27 1.13
C LYS A 261 -7.46 15.06 -0.36
N GLU A 262 -6.50 15.36 -1.25
CA GLU A 262 -6.66 15.17 -2.69
C GLU A 262 -6.71 13.69 -3.05
N ALA A 263 -5.79 12.88 -2.52
CA ALA A 263 -5.77 11.44 -2.79
C ALA A 263 -7.03 10.74 -2.26
N ALA A 264 -7.52 11.14 -1.09
CA ALA A 264 -8.76 10.62 -0.53
C ALA A 264 -9.97 10.93 -1.41
N TYR A 265 -10.12 12.19 -1.83
CA TYR A 265 -11.19 12.58 -2.76
C TYR A 265 -11.13 11.79 -4.07
N TRP A 266 -9.97 11.72 -4.72
CA TRP A 266 -9.84 11.00 -6.00
C TRP A 266 -9.97 9.49 -5.83
N ALA A 267 -9.54 8.93 -4.71
CA ALA A 267 -9.80 7.53 -4.40
C ALA A 267 -11.31 7.28 -4.28
N GLY A 268 -12.07 8.18 -3.64
CA GLY A 268 -13.54 8.11 -3.57
C GLY A 268 -14.20 8.15 -4.96
N VAL A 269 -13.80 9.10 -5.81
CA VAL A 269 -14.29 9.21 -7.20
C VAL A 269 -13.96 7.94 -8.00
N ILE A 270 -12.75 7.41 -7.87
CA ILE A 270 -12.34 6.17 -8.56
C ILE A 270 -13.05 4.95 -7.96
N SER A 271 -13.30 4.88 -6.65
CA SER A 271 -14.10 3.83 -6.00
C SER A 271 -15.52 3.80 -6.55
N ALA A 272 -16.12 4.96 -6.81
CA ALA A 272 -17.43 5.09 -7.46
C ALA A 272 -17.39 4.66 -8.95
N ASP A 273 -16.65 5.38 -9.80
CA ASP A 273 -16.82 5.32 -11.26
C ASP A 273 -15.56 4.89 -12.05
N GLY A 274 -14.42 4.75 -11.39
CA GLY A 274 -13.18 4.25 -12.03
C GLY A 274 -13.22 2.76 -12.41
N THR A 275 -12.44 2.35 -13.40
CA THR A 275 -12.30 0.95 -13.79
C THR A 275 -10.84 0.58 -13.84
N ILE A 276 -10.45 -0.45 -13.09
CA ILE A 276 -9.15 -1.10 -13.22
C ILE A 276 -9.35 -2.37 -14.05
N LYS A 277 -8.72 -2.44 -15.22
CA LYS A 277 -8.88 -3.57 -16.15
C LYS A 277 -7.55 -4.07 -16.69
N LYS A 278 -7.48 -5.36 -17.00
CA LYS A 278 -6.34 -5.95 -17.70
C LYS A 278 -6.18 -5.33 -19.08
N HIS A 279 -4.94 -5.13 -19.51
CA HIS A 279 -4.59 -4.55 -20.79
C HIS A 279 -3.45 -5.34 -21.44
N LEU A 280 -3.51 -5.52 -22.76
CA LEU A 280 -2.55 -6.35 -23.49
C LEU A 280 -1.12 -5.78 -23.48
N VAL A 281 -0.98 -4.45 -23.44
CA VAL A 281 0.33 -3.75 -23.56
C VAL A 281 0.88 -3.31 -22.21
N HIS A 282 0.00 -3.02 -21.24
CA HIS A 282 0.37 -2.33 -20.00
C HIS A 282 0.09 -3.17 -18.74
N ASP A 283 -0.26 -4.45 -18.93
CA ASP A 283 -0.83 -5.40 -17.96
C ASP A 283 -2.15 -4.93 -17.33
N TYR A 284 -2.19 -3.73 -16.76
CA TYR A 284 -3.37 -3.08 -16.20
C TYR A 284 -3.45 -1.60 -16.57
N LEU A 285 -4.69 -1.13 -16.73
CA LEU A 285 -5.06 0.24 -17.05
C LEU A 285 -6.12 0.69 -16.04
N VAL A 286 -5.96 1.92 -15.54
CA VAL A 286 -7.02 2.64 -14.85
C VAL A 286 -7.72 3.54 -15.87
N GLU A 287 -9.03 3.42 -15.96
CA GLU A 287 -9.89 4.27 -16.77
C GLU A 287 -10.88 4.98 -15.87
N PHE A 288 -11.02 6.29 -16.04
CA PHE A 288 -12.08 7.06 -15.44
C PHE A 288 -12.81 7.82 -16.54
N SER A 289 -14.13 7.63 -16.61
CA SER A 289 -14.94 8.21 -17.66
C SER A 289 -16.22 8.79 -17.06
N SER A 290 -16.48 10.08 -17.26
CA SER A 290 -17.62 10.80 -16.67
C SER A 290 -18.28 11.75 -17.67
N LEU A 291 -19.56 12.03 -17.48
CA LEU A 291 -20.27 13.12 -18.18
C LEU A 291 -19.83 14.50 -17.67
N ASP A 292 -19.24 14.56 -16.47
CA ASP A 292 -18.71 15.78 -15.88
C ASP A 292 -17.26 15.99 -16.30
N VAL A 293 -17.06 16.86 -17.27
CA VAL A 293 -15.71 17.23 -17.75
C VAL A 293 -14.82 17.74 -16.61
N GLU A 294 -15.40 18.45 -15.63
CA GLU A 294 -14.69 18.96 -14.44
C GLU A 294 -14.04 17.84 -13.61
N LEU A 295 -14.70 16.67 -13.47
CA LEU A 295 -14.10 15.54 -12.75
C LEU A 295 -12.91 14.97 -13.52
N VAL A 296 -13.03 14.82 -14.84
CA VAL A 296 -11.96 14.24 -15.67
C VAL A 296 -10.76 15.19 -15.75
N GLN A 297 -11.02 16.50 -15.86
CA GLN A 297 -9.99 17.54 -15.81
C GLN A 297 -9.34 17.63 -14.43
N GLY A 298 -10.11 17.54 -13.36
CA GLY A 298 -9.60 17.51 -11.99
C GLY A 298 -8.69 16.31 -11.76
N LEU A 299 -9.07 15.12 -12.23
CA LEU A 299 -8.26 13.91 -12.10
C LEU A 299 -6.95 14.07 -12.89
N LYS A 300 -7.03 14.63 -14.10
CA LYS A 300 -5.84 14.95 -14.91
C LYS A 300 -4.88 15.89 -14.18
N TYR A 301 -5.41 16.93 -13.53
CA TYR A 301 -4.62 17.88 -12.74
C TYR A 301 -3.95 17.19 -11.55
N PHE A 302 -4.71 16.41 -10.77
CA PHE A 302 -4.19 15.66 -9.63
C PHE A 302 -3.09 14.66 -10.01
N LEU A 303 -3.28 13.94 -11.12
CA LEU A 303 -2.28 13.03 -11.68
C LEU A 303 -1.09 13.74 -12.32
N ASN A 304 -1.13 15.08 -12.44
CA ASN A 304 -0.12 15.91 -13.12
C ASN A 304 0.30 15.31 -14.47
N THR A 305 -0.68 14.91 -15.28
CA THR A 305 -0.46 14.24 -16.56
C THR A 305 -0.74 15.16 -17.75
N ASN A 306 0.09 15.04 -18.80
CA ASN A 306 -0.15 15.72 -20.07
C ASN A 306 -0.99 14.89 -21.05
N LYS A 307 -1.48 13.71 -20.65
CA LYS A 307 -2.29 12.85 -21.52
C LYS A 307 -3.60 13.55 -21.94
N PRO A 308 -3.97 13.54 -23.23
CA PRO A 308 -5.22 14.13 -23.69
C PRO A 308 -6.43 13.40 -23.09
N ILE A 309 -7.51 14.16 -22.88
CA ILE A 309 -8.81 13.63 -22.49
C ILE A 309 -9.51 13.17 -23.78
N TYR A 310 -10.04 11.96 -23.78
CA TYR A 310 -10.80 11.42 -24.90
C TYR A 310 -12.27 11.75 -24.74
N GLU A 311 -12.92 12.11 -25.82
CA GLU A 311 -14.36 12.43 -25.84
C GLU A 311 -15.07 11.46 -26.78
N TYR A 312 -16.24 10.98 -26.36
CA TYR A 312 -17.09 10.19 -27.22
C TYR A 312 -18.56 10.48 -26.93
N ASN A 313 -19.37 10.56 -27.99
CA ASN A 313 -20.79 10.81 -27.88
C ASN A 313 -21.52 9.49 -27.58
N GLN A 314 -22.36 9.49 -26.55
CA GLN A 314 -23.19 8.35 -26.22
C GLN A 314 -24.38 8.29 -27.17
N PRO A 315 -24.59 7.18 -27.92
CA PRO A 315 -25.69 7.08 -28.88
C PRO A 315 -27.07 7.18 -28.23
N ILE A 316 -27.18 6.79 -26.95
CA ILE A 316 -28.44 6.59 -26.24
C ILE A 316 -29.07 7.92 -25.80
N ASN A 317 -28.26 8.91 -25.41
CA ASN A 317 -28.74 10.16 -24.81
C ASN A 317 -28.12 11.43 -25.43
N ASN A 318 -27.32 11.25 -26.50
CA ASN A 318 -26.57 12.31 -27.18
C ASN A 318 -25.69 13.17 -26.27
N LYS A 319 -25.30 12.65 -25.10
CA LYS A 319 -24.37 13.32 -24.18
C LYS A 319 -22.93 12.93 -24.51
N THR A 320 -22.04 13.89 -24.40
CA THR A 320 -20.59 13.65 -24.52
C THR A 320 -20.06 13.11 -23.20
N LYS A 321 -19.32 12.00 -23.28
CA LYS A 321 -18.60 11.42 -22.14
C LYS A 321 -17.11 11.69 -22.32
N HIS A 322 -16.48 12.16 -21.26
CA HIS A 322 -15.05 12.48 -21.21
C HIS A 322 -14.33 11.35 -20.49
N SER A 323 -13.16 10.95 -20.98
CA SER A 323 -12.41 9.80 -20.45
C SER A 323 -10.92 10.11 -20.32
N LEU A 324 -10.34 9.70 -19.19
CA LEU A 324 -8.92 9.69 -18.95
C LEU A 324 -8.48 8.28 -18.60
N THR A 325 -7.42 7.80 -19.25
CA THR A 325 -6.83 6.49 -18.98
C THR A 325 -5.37 6.62 -18.60
N PHE A 326 -4.89 5.84 -17.66
CA PHE A 326 -3.47 5.85 -17.28
C PHE A 326 -3.02 4.47 -16.82
N SER A 327 -1.73 4.19 -16.97
CA SER A 327 -1.11 2.97 -16.44
C SER A 327 0.13 3.36 -15.65
N SER A 328 0.19 2.89 -14.41
CA SER A 328 1.37 3.00 -13.59
C SER A 328 1.38 1.82 -12.62
N PRO A 329 2.44 0.99 -12.62
CA PRO A 329 2.55 -0.09 -11.65
C PRO A 329 2.59 0.46 -10.21
N TYR A 330 3.15 1.65 -10.00
CA TYR A 330 3.18 2.29 -8.69
C TYR A 330 1.79 2.71 -8.22
N ILE A 331 1.02 3.41 -9.07
CA ILE A 331 -0.35 3.79 -8.71
C ILE A 331 -1.21 2.54 -8.49
N ILE A 332 -1.06 1.50 -9.30
CA ILE A 332 -1.81 0.24 -9.13
C ILE A 332 -1.47 -0.43 -7.80
N GLU A 333 -0.19 -0.44 -7.40
CA GLU A 333 0.23 -0.97 -6.09
C GLU A 333 -0.29 -0.12 -4.93
N ASP A 334 -0.29 1.21 -5.09
CA ASP A 334 -0.78 2.16 -4.10
C ASP A 334 -2.30 2.05 -3.91
N LEU A 335 -3.07 1.89 -5.00
CA LEU A 335 -4.53 1.73 -4.97
C LEU A 335 -5.01 0.53 -4.15
N LYS A 336 -4.15 -0.48 -3.91
CA LYS A 336 -4.45 -1.58 -2.97
C LYS A 336 -4.58 -1.09 -1.53
N LEU A 337 -3.80 -0.09 -1.11
CA LEU A 337 -3.95 0.55 0.21
C LEU A 337 -5.26 1.34 0.31
N TRP A 338 -5.75 1.82 -0.82
CA TRP A 338 -7.04 2.48 -0.95
C TRP A 338 -8.21 1.49 -1.14
N ASN A 339 -7.92 0.18 -1.16
CA ASN A 339 -8.88 -0.89 -1.45
C ASN A 339 -9.65 -0.69 -2.76
N VAL A 340 -9.00 -0.09 -3.76
CA VAL A 340 -9.52 0.08 -5.12
C VAL A 340 -8.91 -0.98 -6.02
N GLU A 341 -9.71 -1.97 -6.41
CA GLU A 341 -9.28 -3.14 -7.18
C GLU A 341 -10.21 -3.45 -8.38
N PRO A 342 -9.81 -4.33 -9.31
CA PRO A 342 -10.67 -4.76 -10.41
C PRO A 342 -11.97 -5.38 -9.89
N LEU A 343 -13.06 -5.24 -10.66
CA LEU A 343 -14.39 -5.72 -10.25
C LEU A 343 -14.87 -5.13 -8.91
N LYS A 344 -14.39 -3.93 -8.55
CA LYS A 344 -14.81 -3.17 -7.35
C LYS A 344 -16.32 -3.09 -7.14
N SER A 345 -17.16 -3.15 -8.18
CA SER A 345 -18.62 -3.17 -8.03
C SER A 345 -19.13 -4.39 -7.24
N LYS A 346 -18.30 -5.43 -7.10
CA LYS A 346 -18.55 -6.61 -6.27
C LYS A 346 -17.83 -6.57 -4.92
N ASN A 347 -16.65 -5.93 -4.86
CA ASN A 347 -15.70 -6.00 -3.76
C ASN A 347 -15.24 -4.61 -3.26
N ASN A 348 -16.15 -3.63 -3.15
CA ASN A 348 -15.79 -2.29 -2.67
C ASN A 348 -15.68 -2.27 -1.15
N HIS A 349 -14.55 -1.79 -0.63
CA HIS A 349 -14.26 -1.70 0.80
C HIS A 349 -13.92 -0.26 1.20
N ILE A 350 -14.04 0.03 2.50
CA ILE A 350 -13.50 1.27 3.05
C ILE A 350 -11.96 1.21 2.93
N PRO A 351 -11.30 2.27 2.42
CA PRO A 351 -9.85 2.30 2.33
C PRO A 351 -9.16 2.11 3.69
N ASP A 352 -8.32 1.08 3.81
CA ASP A 352 -7.58 0.76 5.04
C ASP A 352 -6.67 1.90 5.48
N CYS A 353 -6.10 2.64 4.53
CA CYS A 353 -5.19 3.75 4.80
C CYS A 353 -5.85 4.99 5.42
N ILE A 354 -7.19 5.09 5.41
CA ILE A 354 -7.93 6.24 5.97
C ILE A 354 -9.09 5.86 6.89
N LYS A 355 -9.40 4.57 7.09
CA LYS A 355 -10.56 4.12 7.90
C LYS A 355 -10.61 4.68 9.33
N ASN A 356 -9.46 5.03 9.91
CA ASN A 356 -9.35 5.61 11.25
C ASN A 356 -9.05 7.13 11.23
N ASN A 357 -9.13 7.78 10.05
CA ASN A 357 -8.89 9.20 9.88
C ASN A 357 -10.18 9.90 9.44
N GLU A 358 -10.91 10.47 10.40
CA GLU A 358 -12.20 11.11 10.15
C GLU A 358 -12.13 12.24 9.11
N GLU A 359 -11.04 13.00 9.11
CA GLU A 359 -10.87 14.09 8.16
C GLU A 359 -10.77 13.57 6.72
N LEU A 360 -9.94 12.57 6.48
CA LEU A 360 -9.76 11.99 5.14
C LEU A 360 -10.98 11.18 4.69
N LEU A 361 -11.71 10.55 5.62
CA LEU A 361 -13.00 9.91 5.32
C LEU A 361 -14.02 10.90 4.76
N CYS A 362 -14.04 12.15 5.26
CA CYS A 362 -14.91 13.18 4.71
C CYS A 362 -14.62 13.43 3.22
N TYR A 363 -13.34 13.63 2.86
CA TYR A 363 -12.93 13.87 1.47
C TYR A 363 -13.21 12.66 0.57
N TRP A 364 -12.93 11.45 1.05
CA TRP A 364 -13.24 10.21 0.33
C TRP A 364 -14.74 10.06 0.08
N LEU A 365 -15.57 10.31 1.09
CA LEU A 365 -17.02 10.22 0.95
C LEU A 365 -17.57 11.27 -0.02
N VAL A 366 -17.03 12.50 -0.01
CA VAL A 366 -17.40 13.51 -0.99
C VAL A 366 -17.05 13.06 -2.40
N GLY A 367 -15.85 12.48 -2.60
CA GLY A 367 -15.47 11.90 -3.89
C GLY A 367 -16.38 10.76 -4.34
N LEU A 368 -16.78 9.89 -3.41
CA LEU A 368 -17.72 8.79 -3.67
C LEU A 368 -19.09 9.33 -4.11
N ILE A 369 -19.60 10.38 -3.45
CA ILE A 369 -20.85 11.07 -3.81
C ILE A 369 -20.72 11.77 -5.17
N ASP A 370 -19.57 12.36 -5.48
CA ASP A 370 -19.34 13.05 -6.74
C ASP A 370 -19.25 12.10 -7.93
N GLY A 371 -18.71 10.89 -7.74
CA GLY A 371 -18.77 9.82 -8.71
C GLY A 371 -20.21 9.31 -8.91
N ASP A 372 -20.74 8.57 -7.93
CA ASP A 372 -21.97 7.76 -8.13
C ASP A 372 -23.18 8.25 -7.30
N GLY A 373 -22.97 9.18 -6.37
CA GLY A 373 -24.03 9.77 -5.57
C GLY A 373 -24.81 10.89 -6.27
N SER A 374 -25.83 11.41 -5.59
CA SER A 374 -26.66 12.49 -6.11
C SER A 374 -27.04 13.53 -5.07
N ILE A 375 -27.09 14.80 -5.49
CA ILE A 375 -27.61 15.94 -4.73
C ILE A 375 -28.64 16.65 -5.59
N TYR A 376 -29.89 16.69 -5.13
CA TYR A 376 -30.98 17.33 -5.85
C TYR A 376 -32.06 17.88 -4.92
N LEU A 377 -32.81 18.83 -5.47
CA LEU A 377 -33.97 19.43 -4.83
C LEU A 377 -35.16 18.50 -5.03
N ALA A 378 -35.72 18.01 -3.92
CA ALA A 378 -36.97 17.28 -3.93
C ALA A 378 -38.16 18.24 -4.01
N LYS A 379 -39.35 17.69 -4.24
CA LYS A 379 -40.61 18.44 -4.18
C LYS A 379 -40.73 19.09 -2.78
N GLU A 380 -41.35 20.27 -2.71
CA GLU A 380 -41.54 21.06 -1.47
C GLU A 380 -40.28 21.76 -0.91
N GLU A 381 -39.33 22.15 -1.77
CA GLU A 381 -38.10 22.86 -1.36
C GLU A 381 -37.29 22.12 -0.28
N SER A 382 -37.23 20.79 -0.36
CA SER A 382 -36.38 19.98 0.51
C SER A 382 -35.14 19.50 -0.25
N ILE A 383 -33.98 19.56 0.40
CA ILE A 383 -32.73 19.06 -0.19
C ILE A 383 -32.57 17.56 0.11
N ARG A 384 -32.06 16.80 -0.87
CA ARG A 384 -31.75 15.38 -0.71
C ARG A 384 -30.33 15.08 -1.16
N ILE A 385 -29.59 14.35 -0.33
CA ILE A 385 -28.28 13.79 -0.64
C ILE A 385 -28.40 12.26 -0.62
N THR A 386 -27.93 11.61 -1.67
CA THR A 386 -27.92 10.15 -1.81
C THR A 386 -26.49 9.66 -2.00
N ILE A 387 -26.10 8.67 -1.19
CA ILE A 387 -24.85 7.93 -1.31
C ILE A 387 -25.19 6.56 -1.91
N LEU A 388 -24.47 6.16 -2.95
CA LEU A 388 -24.60 4.86 -3.62
C LEU A 388 -23.30 4.07 -3.41
N ALA A 389 -23.38 2.90 -2.77
CA ALA A 389 -22.20 2.07 -2.47
C ALA A 389 -22.56 0.61 -2.14
N SER A 390 -21.54 -0.23 -1.89
CA SER A 390 -21.71 -1.61 -1.42
C SER A 390 -22.34 -1.68 -0.03
N LEU A 391 -22.93 -2.83 0.32
CA LEU A 391 -23.56 -3.03 1.63
C LEU A 391 -22.60 -2.71 2.79
N GLN A 392 -21.36 -3.17 2.70
CA GLN A 392 -20.34 -2.95 3.71
C GLN A 392 -20.02 -1.47 3.92
N ILE A 393 -19.89 -0.70 2.83
CA ILE A 393 -19.66 0.75 2.91
C ILE A 393 -20.89 1.42 3.52
N ILE A 394 -22.09 1.04 3.09
CA ILE A 394 -23.33 1.61 3.63
C ILE A 394 -23.47 1.35 5.13
N ASP A 395 -23.16 0.14 5.61
CA ASP A 395 -23.27 -0.19 7.04
C ASP A 395 -22.23 0.57 7.87
N PHE A 396 -20.98 0.65 7.40
CA PHE A 396 -19.95 1.49 8.02
C PHE A 396 -20.37 2.97 8.07
N LEU A 397 -20.84 3.52 6.94
CA LEU A 397 -21.23 4.93 6.87
C LEU A 397 -22.43 5.23 7.76
N LYS A 398 -23.37 4.30 7.91
CA LYS A 398 -24.53 4.51 8.78
C LYS A 398 -24.10 4.66 10.25
N GLU A 399 -23.18 3.82 10.71
CA GLU A 399 -22.61 3.89 12.06
C GLU A 399 -21.72 5.14 12.22
N TRP A 400 -20.78 5.35 11.30
CA TRP A 400 -19.83 6.47 11.36
C TRP A 400 -20.49 7.85 11.26
N LEU A 401 -21.51 7.98 10.40
CA LEU A 401 -22.24 9.24 10.25
C LEU A 401 -23.11 9.54 11.45
N ASP A 402 -23.77 8.52 12.02
CA ASP A 402 -24.78 8.65 13.09
C ASP A 402 -25.82 9.74 12.80
N ILE A 403 -26.32 9.75 11.57
CA ILE A 403 -27.34 10.69 11.11
C ILE A 403 -28.55 9.88 10.61
N PRO A 404 -29.78 10.21 11.05
CA PRO A 404 -30.97 9.50 10.60
C PRO A 404 -31.12 9.55 9.07
N CYS A 405 -31.27 8.38 8.45
CA CYS A 405 -31.34 8.22 7.00
C CYS A 405 -32.15 6.98 6.61
N SER A 406 -32.62 6.93 5.37
CA SER A 406 -33.26 5.74 4.81
C SER A 406 -32.25 4.91 4.00
N LYS A 407 -32.23 3.60 4.22
CA LYS A 407 -31.46 2.62 3.45
C LYS A 407 -32.37 1.87 2.47
N SER A 408 -31.96 1.73 1.22
CA SER A 408 -32.68 0.91 0.22
C SER A 408 -31.71 0.26 -0.77
N GLN A 409 -31.93 -1.00 -1.13
CA GLN A 409 -31.17 -1.68 -2.18
C GLN A 409 -31.56 -1.15 -3.58
N GLU A 410 -30.60 -1.10 -4.51
CA GLU A 410 -30.89 -0.81 -5.91
C GLU A 410 -31.56 -1.99 -6.61
N LYS A 411 -32.44 -1.69 -7.57
CA LYS A 411 -33.14 -2.73 -8.32
C LYS A 411 -32.14 -3.51 -9.17
N ASP A 412 -32.27 -4.83 -9.15
CA ASP A 412 -31.51 -5.76 -10.00
C ASP A 412 -29.98 -5.79 -9.76
N ILE A 413 -29.48 -5.19 -8.68
CA ILE A 413 -28.06 -5.22 -8.29
C ILE A 413 -27.92 -5.63 -6.82
N GLU A 414 -27.49 -6.87 -6.59
CA GLU A 414 -27.47 -7.51 -5.27
C GLU A 414 -26.65 -6.73 -4.22
N ASN A 415 -25.45 -6.26 -4.56
CA ASN A 415 -24.53 -5.62 -3.61
C ASN A 415 -24.43 -4.09 -3.81
N LEU A 416 -25.54 -3.43 -4.15
CA LEU A 416 -25.57 -1.97 -4.33
C LEU A 416 -26.75 -1.35 -3.56
N PHE A 417 -26.43 -0.38 -2.71
CA PHE A 417 -27.35 0.20 -1.75
C PHE A 417 -27.27 1.72 -1.74
N ASN A 418 -28.40 2.34 -1.44
CA ASN A 418 -28.53 3.76 -1.24
C ASN A 418 -28.68 4.10 0.24
N LEU A 419 -27.97 5.13 0.69
CA LEU A 419 -28.33 5.91 1.86
C LEU A 419 -28.87 7.27 1.41
N LYS A 420 -30.10 7.59 1.82
CA LYS A 420 -30.76 8.85 1.48
C LYS A 420 -30.96 9.69 2.73
N PHE A 421 -30.49 10.93 2.64
CA PHE A 421 -30.63 11.96 3.66
C PHE A 421 -31.56 13.04 3.08
N CYS A 422 -32.58 13.44 3.85
CA CYS A 422 -33.58 14.41 3.42
C CYS A 422 -33.65 15.58 4.41
N GLY A 423 -33.88 16.78 3.90
CA GLY A 423 -34.10 17.99 4.70
C GLY A 423 -32.97 18.24 5.71
N LYS A 424 -33.32 18.41 6.99
CA LYS A 424 -32.36 18.64 8.08
C LYS A 424 -31.23 17.59 8.16
N ASN A 425 -31.50 16.33 7.81
CA ASN A 425 -30.50 15.27 7.86
C ASN A 425 -29.50 15.38 6.69
N ALA A 426 -29.93 15.87 5.52
CA ALA A 426 -29.03 16.18 4.42
C ALA A 426 -28.13 17.38 4.77
N LEU A 427 -28.65 18.37 5.49
CA LEU A 427 -27.83 19.48 5.99
C LEU A 427 -26.84 19.03 7.06
N ALA A 428 -27.24 18.14 7.97
CA ALA A 428 -26.34 17.55 8.95
C ALA A 428 -25.20 16.79 8.26
N LEU A 429 -25.51 16.00 7.22
CA LEU A 429 -24.50 15.32 6.42
C LEU A 429 -23.55 16.33 5.76
N TYR A 430 -24.08 17.33 5.06
CA TYR A 430 -23.28 18.39 4.42
C TYR A 430 -22.32 19.05 5.40
N LYS A 431 -22.82 19.48 6.57
CA LYS A 431 -22.03 20.15 7.61
C LYS A 431 -20.93 19.24 8.17
N LYS A 432 -21.14 17.92 8.21
CA LYS A 432 -20.16 16.94 8.70
C LYS A 432 -19.04 16.69 7.67
N ILE A 433 -19.38 16.58 6.38
CA ILE A 433 -18.44 16.01 5.39
C ILE A 433 -17.90 17.02 4.36
N TYR A 434 -18.63 18.09 4.06
CA TYR A 434 -18.23 19.01 2.99
C TYR A 434 -17.24 20.05 3.49
N LYS A 435 -16.01 20.00 2.97
CA LYS A 435 -14.88 20.86 3.36
C LYS A 435 -14.32 21.70 2.20
N GLY A 436 -15.20 22.14 1.30
CA GLY A 436 -14.84 23.00 0.16
C GLY A 436 -14.17 22.28 -1.03
N MET A 437 -14.18 20.95 -1.05
CA MET A 437 -13.73 20.14 -2.19
C MET A 437 -14.92 19.35 -2.73
N GLY A 438 -15.07 19.30 -4.06
CA GLY A 438 -16.12 18.55 -4.76
C GLY A 438 -16.74 19.33 -5.92
N LEU A 439 -17.65 18.69 -6.64
CA LEU A 439 -18.36 19.29 -7.79
C LEU A 439 -19.31 20.42 -7.36
N LYS A 440 -18.99 21.65 -7.75
CA LYS A 440 -19.82 22.84 -7.45
C LYS A 440 -21.28 22.64 -7.83
N ARG A 441 -21.54 22.10 -9.03
CA ARG A 441 -22.91 21.81 -9.51
C ARG A 441 -23.73 20.85 -8.62
N LYS A 442 -23.08 20.06 -7.76
CA LYS A 442 -23.72 19.18 -6.78
C LYS A 442 -23.86 19.91 -5.45
N TRP A 443 -22.75 20.39 -4.90
CA TRP A 443 -22.67 20.89 -3.52
C TRP A 443 -23.25 22.30 -3.33
N ASP A 444 -23.20 23.18 -4.33
CA ASP A 444 -23.75 24.54 -4.23
C ASP A 444 -25.28 24.53 -4.09
N LYS A 445 -25.95 23.44 -4.48
CA LYS A 445 -27.39 23.25 -4.29
C LYS A 445 -27.82 23.22 -2.82
N VAL A 446 -26.90 22.96 -1.89
CA VAL A 446 -27.18 22.89 -0.46
C VAL A 446 -27.14 24.28 0.19
N ILE A 447 -26.39 25.22 -0.39
CA ILE A 447 -26.16 26.57 0.16
C ILE A 447 -27.46 27.30 0.53
N PRO A 448 -28.52 27.32 -0.31
CA PRO A 448 -29.77 28.04 0.01
C PRO A 448 -30.51 27.52 1.25
N PHE A 449 -30.14 26.36 1.78
CA PHE A 449 -30.83 25.70 2.89
C PHE A 449 -30.08 25.81 4.22
N LEU A 450 -28.86 26.35 4.24
CA LEU A 450 -28.04 26.43 5.44
C LEU A 450 -28.66 27.32 6.53
N ASP A 451 -29.41 28.35 6.11
CA ASP A 451 -30.03 29.36 6.97
C ASP A 451 -31.56 29.19 7.13
N LYS A 452 -32.15 28.12 6.58
CA LYS A 452 -33.60 27.87 6.65
C LYS A 452 -33.97 27.34 8.05
N GLU A 453 -34.92 27.96 8.73
CA GLU A 453 -35.51 27.41 9.97
C GLU A 453 -36.38 26.18 9.61
N TRP A 454 -36.04 25.02 10.17
CA TRP A 454 -36.78 23.78 9.95
C TRP A 454 -37.79 23.62 11.08
N HIS A 455 -39.06 23.93 10.83
CA HIS A 455 -40.13 23.61 11.76
C HIS A 455 -40.37 22.09 11.76
N HIS A 456 -40.49 21.53 12.98
CA HIS A 456 -40.52 20.10 13.26
C HIS A 456 -41.76 19.38 12.74
#